data_AF-A0A1S3EHS3-F1
#
_entry.id   AF-A0A1S3EHS3-F1
#
_cell.length_a   1.000
_cell.length_b   1.000
_cell.length_c   1.000
_cell.angle_alpha   90.00
_cell.angle_beta   90.00
_cell.angle_gamma   90.00
#
_symmetry.space_group_name_H-M   'P 1'
#
loop_
_entity.id
_entity.type
_entity.pdbx_description
1 polymer ?
#
loop_
_entity_poly.entity_id
_entity_poly.type
_entity_poly.pdbx_seq_one_letter_code
_entity_poly.pdbx_strand_id
1 'polypeptide(L)'
;MDPIKYIFEKPALIGRISRWQLLSEYDLVYVTQKAIKESALAEYLAQQPIKYYQSMHFEFPDEGIITLFEEAGSFDKEKLMLVFDGASNALRHGIGAILISSKNHFIPFTARLCFDCTNNIAEYEACVMGIITTIESKVKVLEVYGDSLFVIHQTKGECET
;
A
#
# COMPACT_ATOMS: atom_id res chain seq x y z
N MET A 1 24.48 -22.93 9.12
CA MET A 1 23.04 -22.60 9.21
C MET A 1 22.85 -21.32 8.40
N ASP A 2 21.98 -21.34 7.40
CA ASP A 2 21.61 -20.11 6.69
C ASP A 2 20.73 -19.27 7.64
N PRO A 3 21.18 -18.08 8.07
CA PRO A 3 20.46 -17.25 9.05
C PRO A 3 19.08 -16.85 8.54
N ILE A 4 18.94 -16.62 7.23
CA ILE A 4 17.68 -16.24 6.59
C ILE A 4 16.73 -17.43 6.66
N LYS A 5 17.20 -18.61 6.22
CA LYS A 5 16.40 -19.84 6.27
C LYS A 5 15.89 -20.16 7.68
N TYR A 6 16.72 -19.95 8.71
CA TYR A 6 16.36 -20.17 10.11
C TYR A 6 15.25 -19.25 10.62
N ILE A 7 15.26 -17.96 10.21
CA ILE A 7 14.23 -16.98 10.56
C ILE A 7 12.87 -17.34 9.96
N PHE A 8 12.85 -17.88 8.74
CA PHE A 8 11.62 -18.24 8.04
C PHE A 8 11.03 -19.59 8.48
N GLU A 9 11.86 -20.52 8.99
CA GLU A 9 11.42 -21.87 9.38
C GLU A 9 10.89 -21.97 10.83
N LYS A 10 11.11 -20.97 11.70
CA LYS A 10 10.69 -21.03 13.11
C LYS A 10 9.27 -20.48 13.35
N PRO A 11 8.29 -21.33 13.75
CA PRO A 11 6.91 -20.89 14.02
C PRO A 11 6.77 -19.96 15.23
N ALA A 12 7.75 -19.91 16.13
CA ALA A 12 7.73 -19.07 17.34
C ALA A 12 7.89 -17.55 17.04
N LEU A 13 8.18 -17.17 15.78
CA LEU A 13 8.36 -15.79 15.34
C LEU A 13 7.11 -15.30 14.58
N ILE A 14 5.97 -15.28 15.28
CA ILE A 14 4.66 -14.96 14.68
C ILE A 14 4.55 -13.47 14.29
N GLY A 15 5.39 -12.59 14.87
CA GLY A 15 5.37 -11.15 14.63
C GLY A 15 6.39 -10.65 13.62
N ARG A 16 6.04 -9.58 12.88
CA ARG A 16 7.01 -8.81 12.07
C ARG A 16 8.13 -8.22 12.95
N ILE A 17 7.78 -7.66 14.11
CA ILE A 17 8.72 -7.03 15.06
C ILE A 17 9.73 -8.06 15.62
N SER A 18 9.26 -9.26 15.95
CA SER A 18 10.11 -10.35 16.47
C SER A 18 11.19 -10.77 15.46
N ARG A 19 10.88 -10.71 14.15
CA ARG A 19 11.84 -11.02 13.08
C ARG A 19 12.86 -9.90 12.88
N TRP A 20 12.43 -8.64 12.96
CA TRP A 20 13.35 -7.49 12.91
C TRP A 20 14.33 -7.47 14.08
N GLN A 21 13.88 -7.81 15.29
CA GLN A 21 14.76 -7.85 16.46
C GLN A 21 15.85 -8.92 16.34
N LEU A 22 15.56 -10.07 15.72
CA LEU A 22 16.58 -11.10 15.47
C LEU A 22 17.61 -10.67 14.42
N LEU A 23 17.20 -9.89 13.40
CA LEU A 23 18.13 -9.36 12.41
C LEU A 23 19.15 -8.37 13.01
N SER A 24 18.84 -7.77 14.16
CA SER A 24 19.77 -6.90 14.88
C SER A 24 20.91 -7.65 15.59
N GLU A 25 20.82 -8.98 15.74
CA GLU A 25 21.88 -9.81 16.31
C GLU A 25 22.99 -10.14 15.30
N TYR A 26 22.82 -9.76 14.03
CA TYR A 26 23.76 -10.03 12.94
C TYR A 26 24.41 -8.75 12.42
N ASP A 27 25.69 -8.83 12.06
CA ASP A 27 26.41 -7.75 11.37
C ASP A 27 25.98 -7.68 9.89
N LEU A 28 24.93 -6.90 9.62
CA LEU A 28 24.41 -6.68 8.26
C LEU A 28 25.26 -5.66 7.51
N VAL A 29 25.84 -6.06 6.37
CA VAL A 29 26.52 -5.15 5.44
C VAL A 29 25.55 -4.78 4.32
N TYR A 30 25.21 -3.49 4.23
CA TYR A 30 24.38 -2.98 3.15
C TYR A 30 25.14 -3.00 1.82
N VAL A 31 24.55 -3.58 0.79
CA VAL A 31 25.10 -3.58 -0.57
C VAL A 31 24.11 -2.91 -1.52
N THR A 32 24.57 -1.89 -2.25
CA THR A 32 23.76 -1.15 -3.23
C THR A 32 23.52 -2.03 -4.48
N GLN A 33 22.27 -2.33 -4.80
CA GLN A 33 21.92 -3.07 -6.02
C GLN A 33 21.85 -2.11 -7.21
N LYS A 34 22.30 -2.55 -8.41
CA LYS A 34 22.15 -1.75 -9.63
C LYS A 34 20.67 -1.69 -10.02
N ALA A 35 20.16 -0.48 -10.27
CA ALA A 35 18.77 -0.23 -10.62
C ALA A 35 18.34 -1.02 -11.86
N ILE A 36 17.24 -1.76 -11.75
CA ILE A 36 16.56 -2.38 -12.88
C ILE A 36 15.79 -1.28 -13.60
N LYS A 37 15.91 -1.19 -14.92
CA LYS A 37 15.30 -0.13 -15.72
C LYS A 37 13.78 -0.30 -15.73
N GLU A 38 13.09 0.66 -15.12
CA GLU A 38 11.62 0.70 -14.94
C GLU A 38 10.82 0.48 -16.23
N SER A 39 11.34 0.92 -17.38
CA SER A 39 10.72 0.75 -18.71
C SER A 39 10.57 -0.70 -19.14
N ALA A 40 11.52 -1.56 -18.80
CA ALA A 40 11.45 -2.98 -19.17
C ALA A 40 10.31 -3.70 -18.46
N LEU A 41 9.92 -3.23 -17.27
CA LEU A 41 8.82 -3.79 -16.49
C LEU A 41 7.45 -3.30 -17.03
N ALA A 42 7.36 -2.04 -17.48
CA ALA A 42 6.15 -1.47 -18.06
C ALA A 42 5.77 -2.15 -19.39
N GLU A 43 6.73 -2.36 -20.29
CA GLU A 43 6.50 -3.07 -21.56
C GLU A 43 6.04 -4.52 -21.35
N TYR A 44 6.55 -5.19 -20.31
CA TYR A 44 6.13 -6.54 -19.95
C TYR A 44 4.68 -6.59 -19.44
N LEU A 45 4.28 -5.62 -18.63
CA LEU A 45 2.92 -5.54 -18.08
C LEU A 45 1.87 -5.15 -19.14
N ALA A 46 2.23 -4.29 -20.09
CA ALA A 46 1.36 -3.96 -21.23
C ALA A 46 1.03 -5.20 -22.09
N GLN A 47 1.92 -6.19 -22.12
CA GLN A 47 1.73 -7.45 -22.83
C GLN A 47 0.86 -8.46 -22.06
N GLN A 48 0.54 -8.23 -20.77
CA GLN A 48 -0.25 -9.13 -19.92
C GLN A 48 -1.39 -8.41 -19.17
N PRO A 49 -2.49 -8.03 -19.84
CA PRO A 49 -3.64 -7.41 -19.18
C PRO A 49 -4.37 -8.40 -18.25
N ILE A 50 -4.47 -8.07 -16.97
CA ILE A 50 -5.23 -8.85 -15.97
C ILE A 50 -6.73 -8.59 -16.18
N LYS A 51 -7.48 -9.64 -16.53
CA LYS A 51 -8.90 -9.56 -16.94
C LYS A 51 -9.92 -9.58 -15.79
N TYR A 52 -9.51 -9.79 -14.54
CA TYR A 52 -10.44 -9.95 -13.42
C TYR A 52 -9.93 -9.24 -12.16
N TYR A 53 -10.61 -8.16 -11.79
CA TYR A 53 -10.45 -7.52 -10.48
C TYR A 53 -11.10 -8.45 -9.44
N GLN A 54 -10.30 -9.13 -8.63
CA GLN A 54 -10.79 -10.03 -7.59
C GLN A 54 -11.00 -9.22 -6.31
N SER A 55 -12.19 -9.34 -5.71
CA SER A 55 -12.59 -8.64 -4.48
C SER A 55 -11.51 -8.74 -3.41
N MET A 56 -11.02 -7.58 -2.94
CA MET A 56 -10.08 -7.48 -1.82
C MET A 56 -10.73 -8.02 -0.54
N HIS A 57 -10.00 -8.83 0.22
CA HIS A 57 -10.44 -9.33 1.51
C HIS A 57 -9.81 -8.48 2.61
N PHE A 58 -10.63 -7.68 3.29
CA PHE A 58 -10.24 -6.94 4.49
C PHE A 58 -9.98 -7.97 5.60
N GLU A 59 -8.76 -8.06 6.09
CA GLU A 59 -8.38 -9.02 7.13
C GLU A 59 -7.68 -8.24 8.23
N PHE A 60 -8.42 -7.83 9.27
CA PHE A 60 -7.88 -7.08 10.40
C PHE A 60 -8.29 -7.69 11.75
N PRO A 61 -7.36 -7.80 12.72
CA PRO A 61 -7.65 -8.02 14.14
C PRO A 61 -8.08 -6.73 14.89
N ASP A 62 -8.10 -5.58 14.22
CA ASP A 62 -8.25 -4.22 14.75
C ASP A 62 -9.47 -3.48 14.18
N GLU A 63 -10.49 -4.24 13.74
CA GLU A 63 -11.81 -3.74 13.30
C GLU A 63 -12.45 -2.73 14.27
N GLY A 64 -12.10 -2.80 15.57
CA GLY A 64 -12.54 -1.85 16.59
C GLY A 64 -11.99 -0.43 16.45
N ILE A 65 -10.93 -0.21 15.65
CA ILE A 65 -10.42 1.13 15.37
C ILE A 65 -11.37 1.87 14.40
N ILE A 66 -11.93 1.16 13.43
CA ILE A 66 -12.84 1.73 12.41
C ILE A 66 -14.13 2.24 13.07
N THR A 67 -14.70 1.48 14.01
CA THR A 67 -15.93 1.85 14.72
C THR A 67 -15.75 3.05 15.67
N LEU A 68 -14.55 3.27 16.21
CA LEU A 68 -14.27 4.44 17.06
C LEU A 68 -14.26 5.77 16.29
N PHE A 69 -14.00 5.74 14.98
CA PHE A 69 -13.94 6.94 14.14
C PHE A 69 -15.26 7.26 13.43
N GLU A 70 -16.19 6.30 13.32
CA GLU A 70 -17.55 6.58 12.83
C GLU A 70 -18.36 7.48 13.79
N GLU A 71 -18.06 7.43 15.09
CA GLU A 71 -18.71 8.27 16.11
C GLU A 71 -18.13 9.70 16.18
N ALA A 72 -16.95 9.94 15.58
CA ALA A 72 -16.22 11.20 15.68
C ALA A 72 -16.57 12.19 14.55
N GLY A 73 -17.81 12.67 14.55
CA GLY A 73 -18.14 14.01 14.07
C GLY A 73 -18.17 14.24 12.55
N SER A 74 -19.00 15.20 12.15
CA SER A 74 -19.15 15.63 10.76
C SER A 74 -17.81 16.10 10.17
N PHE A 75 -17.23 15.28 9.29
CA PHE A 75 -16.11 15.69 8.45
C PHE A 75 -16.47 16.98 7.74
N ASP A 76 -15.56 17.96 7.75
CA ASP A 76 -15.65 19.08 6.82
C ASP A 76 -15.38 18.51 5.42
N LYS A 77 -16.46 18.15 4.71
CA LYS A 77 -16.41 17.42 3.43
C LYS A 77 -15.85 18.27 2.28
N GLU A 78 -15.43 19.49 2.57
CA GLU A 78 -14.96 20.43 1.55
C GLU A 78 -13.60 20.03 0.99
N LYS A 79 -12.66 19.57 1.84
CA LYS A 79 -11.30 19.20 1.41
C LYS A 79 -10.69 18.09 2.26
N LEU A 80 -10.26 17.00 1.63
CA LEU A 80 -9.44 15.94 2.26
C LEU A 80 -8.10 15.77 1.53
N MET A 81 -7.12 15.28 2.29
CA MET A 81 -5.83 14.82 1.79
C MET A 81 -5.78 13.30 1.89
N LEU A 82 -5.47 12.62 0.78
CA LEU A 82 -5.21 11.20 0.70
C LEU A 82 -3.71 10.98 0.58
N VAL A 83 -3.15 10.19 1.49
CA VAL A 83 -1.77 9.66 1.40
C VAL A 83 -1.87 8.16 1.22
N PHE A 84 -1.25 7.59 0.19
CA PHE A 84 -1.29 6.15 -0.08
C PHE A 84 0.12 5.57 -0.25
N ASP A 85 0.24 4.26 -0.02
CA ASP A 85 1.45 3.45 -0.23
C ASP A 85 1.03 2.00 -0.51
N GLY A 86 1.70 1.34 -1.44
CA GLY A 86 1.44 -0.05 -1.81
C GLY A 86 2.71 -0.89 -1.82
N ALA A 87 2.69 -2.02 -1.12
CA ALA A 87 3.84 -2.91 -1.03
C ALA A 87 3.54 -4.33 -1.55
N SER A 88 4.41 -4.82 -2.42
CA SER A 88 4.42 -6.21 -2.88
C SER A 88 5.70 -6.93 -2.44
N ASN A 89 5.58 -8.20 -2.07
CA ASN A 89 6.68 -9.11 -1.93
C ASN A 89 6.27 -10.50 -2.42
N ALA A 90 7.22 -11.41 -2.55
CA ALA A 90 7.02 -12.75 -3.11
C ALA A 90 5.93 -13.61 -2.41
N LEU A 91 5.51 -13.25 -1.20
CA LEU A 91 4.52 -13.99 -0.42
C LEU A 91 3.22 -13.22 -0.15
N ARG A 92 3.24 -11.89 -0.27
CA ARG A 92 2.12 -11.03 0.13
C ARG A 92 2.17 -9.67 -0.54
N HIS A 93 0.98 -9.20 -0.84
CA HIS A 93 0.68 -7.91 -1.42
C HIS A 93 -0.21 -7.14 -0.46
N GLY A 94 0.05 -5.86 -0.26
CA GLY A 94 -0.72 -5.03 0.66
C GLY A 94 -0.77 -3.59 0.21
N ILE A 95 -1.84 -2.92 0.59
CA ILE A 95 -2.07 -1.51 0.34
C ILE A 95 -2.34 -0.80 1.65
N GLY A 96 -1.92 0.47 1.73
CA GLY A 96 -2.16 1.37 2.83
C GLY A 96 -2.60 2.73 2.29
N ALA A 97 -3.56 3.35 2.97
CA ALA A 97 -4.01 4.70 2.67
C ALA A 97 -4.45 5.41 3.96
N ILE A 98 -4.31 6.73 4.01
CA ILE A 98 -4.77 7.56 5.12
C ILE A 98 -5.51 8.76 4.53
N LEU A 99 -6.74 8.99 5.01
CA LEU A 99 -7.48 10.23 4.75
C LEU A 99 -7.29 11.20 5.91
N ILE A 100 -6.89 12.43 5.58
CA ILE A 100 -6.60 13.49 6.52
C ILE A 100 -7.58 14.64 6.25
N SER A 101 -8.37 15.00 7.26
CA SER A 101 -9.25 16.16 7.23
C SER A 101 -8.51 17.45 7.60
N SER A 102 -9.02 18.60 7.16
CA SER A 102 -8.56 19.93 7.58
C SER A 102 -8.58 20.14 9.11
N LYS A 103 -9.36 19.34 9.84
CA LYS A 103 -9.43 19.32 11.31
C LYS A 103 -8.44 18.34 11.95
N ASN A 104 -7.45 17.85 11.21
CA ASN A 104 -6.49 16.82 11.63
C ASN A 104 -7.15 15.52 12.12
N HIS A 105 -8.28 15.14 11.54
CA HIS A 105 -8.82 13.79 11.70
C HIS A 105 -8.16 12.86 10.69
N PHE A 106 -7.71 11.70 11.15
CA PHE A 106 -7.02 10.69 10.35
C PHE A 106 -7.88 9.42 10.26
N ILE A 107 -8.16 8.96 9.05
CA ILE A 107 -8.85 7.70 8.81
C ILE A 107 -7.89 6.78 8.04
N PRO A 108 -7.23 5.82 8.72
CA PRO A 108 -6.37 4.87 8.06
C PRO A 108 -7.17 3.72 7.42
N PHE A 109 -6.67 3.21 6.29
CA PHE A 109 -7.16 2.04 5.59
C PHE A 109 -5.98 1.18 5.20
N THR A 110 -6.11 -0.13 5.34
CA THR A 110 -5.17 -1.07 4.74
C THR A 110 -5.94 -2.26 4.20
N ALA A 111 -5.41 -2.94 3.21
CA ALA A 111 -5.99 -4.19 2.72
C ALA A 111 -4.89 -5.10 2.19
N ARG A 112 -5.14 -6.41 2.25
CA ARG A 112 -4.30 -7.39 1.56
C ARG A 112 -4.85 -7.60 0.16
N LEU A 113 -4.00 -7.52 -0.85
CA LEU A 113 -4.38 -7.91 -2.21
C LEU A 113 -4.31 -9.44 -2.30
N CYS A 114 -5.41 -10.06 -2.72
CA CYS A 114 -5.55 -11.52 -2.84
C CYS A 114 -5.17 -12.04 -4.24
N PHE A 115 -4.39 -11.26 -4.98
CA PHE A 115 -3.87 -11.60 -6.30
C PHE A 115 -2.38 -11.24 -6.37
N ASP A 116 -1.68 -11.83 -7.31
CA ASP A 116 -0.26 -11.55 -7.54
C ASP A 116 -0.09 -10.18 -8.19
N CYS A 117 0.77 -9.33 -7.61
CA CYS A 117 0.98 -7.97 -8.11
C CYS A 117 2.43 -7.51 -7.91
N THR A 118 2.89 -6.57 -8.73
CA THR A 118 4.18 -5.89 -8.52
C THR A 118 4.03 -4.76 -7.50
N ASN A 119 5.13 -4.14 -7.05
CA ASN A 119 5.06 -2.94 -6.20
C ASN A 119 4.24 -1.84 -6.87
N ASN A 120 4.52 -1.55 -8.14
CA ASN A 120 3.80 -0.51 -8.88
C ASN A 120 2.29 -0.80 -8.99
N ILE A 121 1.89 -2.07 -9.10
CA ILE A 121 0.47 -2.43 -9.07
C ILE A 121 -0.09 -2.23 -7.66
N ALA A 122 0.63 -2.62 -6.61
CA ALA A 122 0.18 -2.37 -5.23
C ALA A 122 -0.01 -0.86 -4.97
N GLU A 123 0.91 0.00 -5.43
CA GLU A 123 0.80 1.46 -5.35
C GLU A 123 -0.46 1.97 -6.06
N TYR A 124 -0.71 1.46 -7.26
CA TYR A 124 -1.89 1.83 -8.03
C TYR A 124 -3.19 1.42 -7.32
N GLU A 125 -3.24 0.21 -6.79
CA GLU A 125 -4.38 -0.31 -6.03
C GLU A 125 -4.61 0.49 -4.74
N ALA A 126 -3.54 0.90 -4.05
CA ALA A 126 -3.62 1.76 -2.89
C ALA A 126 -4.24 3.13 -3.22
N CYS A 127 -3.80 3.74 -4.33
CA CYS A 127 -4.35 5.00 -4.84
C CYS A 127 -5.84 4.87 -5.21
N VAL A 128 -6.19 3.83 -5.99
CA VAL A 128 -7.57 3.56 -6.43
C VAL A 128 -8.49 3.36 -5.23
N MET A 129 -8.08 2.53 -4.26
CA MET A 129 -8.86 2.28 -3.06
C MET A 129 -9.08 3.57 -2.27
N GLY A 130 -8.03 4.38 -2.07
CA GLY A 130 -8.15 5.67 -1.39
C GLY A 130 -9.14 6.61 -2.08
N ILE A 131 -9.12 6.68 -3.41
CA ILE A 131 -10.06 7.49 -4.20
C ILE A 131 -11.49 6.97 -4.05
N ILE A 132 -11.73 5.66 -4.15
CA ILE A 132 -13.06 5.06 -3.99
C ILE A 132 -13.66 5.44 -2.63
N THR A 133 -12.89 5.30 -1.55
CA THR A 133 -13.34 5.65 -0.19
C THR A 133 -13.69 7.13 -0.06
N THR A 134 -12.99 8.03 -0.76
CA THR A 134 -13.30 9.47 -0.74
C THR A 134 -14.59 9.80 -1.49
N ILE A 135 -14.89 9.07 -2.57
CA ILE A 135 -16.12 9.21 -3.34
C ILE A 135 -17.32 8.81 -2.47
N GLU A 136 -17.20 7.68 -1.76
CA GLU A 136 -18.21 7.22 -0.80
C GLU A 136 -18.43 8.23 0.34
N SER A 137 -17.35 8.88 0.78
CA SER A 137 -17.37 9.94 1.79
C SER A 137 -17.97 11.27 1.29
N LYS A 138 -18.28 11.40 -0.01
CA LYS A 138 -18.85 12.59 -0.67
C LYS A 138 -18.00 13.86 -0.51
N VAL A 139 -16.69 13.69 -0.63
CA VAL A 139 -15.72 14.80 -0.55
C VAL A 139 -15.75 15.63 -1.83
N LYS A 140 -15.66 16.96 -1.72
CA LYS A 140 -15.66 17.87 -2.89
C LYS A 140 -14.28 18.07 -3.51
N VAL A 141 -13.25 18.19 -2.69
CA VAL A 141 -11.87 18.42 -3.11
C VAL A 141 -10.97 17.38 -2.46
N LEU A 142 -10.18 16.69 -3.28
CA LEU A 142 -9.22 15.68 -2.83
C LEU A 142 -7.82 16.06 -3.30
N GLU A 143 -6.87 16.10 -2.37
CA GLU A 143 -5.44 16.18 -2.68
C GLU A 143 -4.82 14.80 -2.48
N VAL A 144 -4.19 14.25 -3.51
CA VAL A 144 -3.63 12.89 -3.49
C VAL A 144 -2.10 12.96 -3.45
N TYR A 145 -1.50 12.23 -2.51
CA TYR A 145 -0.07 12.12 -2.30
C TYR A 145 0.32 10.64 -2.29
N GLY A 146 1.40 10.31 -2.99
CA GLY A 146 2.07 9.02 -2.96
C GLY A 146 3.55 9.24 -3.28
N ASP A 147 4.39 8.24 -3.02
CA ASP A 147 5.81 8.26 -3.34
C ASP A 147 6.11 7.65 -4.73
N SER A 148 5.14 6.96 -5.33
CA SER A 148 5.23 6.43 -6.68
C SER A 148 5.09 7.55 -7.74
N LEU A 149 6.25 8.07 -8.18
CA LEU A 149 6.33 9.04 -9.29
C LEU A 149 5.58 8.58 -10.54
N PHE A 150 5.63 7.27 -10.84
CA PHE A 150 4.92 6.69 -11.97
C PHE A 150 3.40 6.87 -11.87
N VAL A 151 2.81 6.52 -10.73
CA VAL A 151 1.36 6.67 -10.48
C VAL A 151 0.98 8.15 -10.52
N ILE A 152 1.81 9.04 -9.99
CA ILE A 152 1.57 10.49 -10.01
C ILE A 152 1.60 11.06 -11.43
N HIS A 153 2.56 10.70 -12.26
CA HIS A 153 2.65 11.22 -13.63
C HIS A 153 1.52 10.68 -14.53
N GLN A 154 1.15 9.40 -14.38
CA GLN A 154 0.05 8.81 -15.12
C GLN A 154 -1.30 9.44 -14.76
N THR A 155 -1.56 9.69 -13.47
CA THR A 155 -2.79 10.35 -13.01
C THR A 155 -2.90 11.82 -13.44
N LYS A 156 -1.77 12.49 -13.67
CA LYS A 156 -1.73 13.85 -14.25
C LYS A 156 -1.86 13.88 -15.78
N GLY A 157 -1.84 12.73 -16.44
CA GLY A 157 -1.84 12.65 -17.91
C GLY A 157 -0.51 13.06 -18.54
N GLU A 158 0.59 13.03 -17.79
CA GLU A 158 1.93 13.47 -18.23
C GLU A 158 2.76 12.32 -18.85
N CYS A 159 2.23 11.09 -18.88
CA CYS A 159 2.84 9.95 -19.57
C CYS A 159 2.10 9.66 -20.88
N GLU A 160 2.82 9.68 -22.00
CA GLU A 160 2.37 9.09 -23.26
C GLU A 160 2.39 7.55 -23.14
N THR A 161 1.40 6.90 -23.74
CA THR A 161 1.24 5.43 -23.77
C THR A 161 2.00 4.82 -24.94
#